data_AF-A0A3D0S939-F1
#
_entry.id   AF-A0A3D0S939-F1
#
_cell.length_a   1.000
_cell.length_b   1.000
_cell.length_c   1.000
_cell.angle_alpha   90.00
_cell.angle_beta   90.00
_cell.angle_gamma   90.00
#
_symmetry.space_group_name_H-M   'P 1'
#
loop_
_entity.id
_entity.type
_entity.pdbx_description
1 polymer ?
#
loop_
_entity_poly.entity_id
_entity_poly.type
_entity_poly.pdbx_seq_one_letter_code
_entity_poly.pdbx_strand_id
1 'polypeptide(L)'
;MIARTTALAGIVLAGVVLVSPPAEARGARVLLDNGKLTVIGTDSSNTIVITRAKKAVKVKVDGKKIRIGKPIKPRKVKQIEVQGRGGNDTVRLVEKAGPLPKATLNGGPGNDDLTGGSGKTTLI
;
A
#
# COMPACT_ATOMS: atom_id res chain seq x y z
N MET A 1 -58.36 -19.42 -6.49
CA MET A 1 -57.55 -19.32 -5.25
C MET A 1 -56.62 -18.13 -5.43
N ILE A 2 -56.97 -16.88 -5.11
CA ILE A 2 -57.17 -16.24 -3.80
C ILE A 2 -56.20 -16.73 -2.72
N ALA A 3 -55.22 -15.89 -2.38
CA ALA A 3 -54.88 -15.52 -1.00
C ALA A 3 -54.14 -14.16 -1.01
N ARG A 4 -54.81 -13.14 -0.47
CA ARG A 4 -54.24 -11.85 -0.07
C ARG A 4 -53.67 -12.01 1.34
N THR A 5 -52.50 -11.45 1.63
CA THR A 5 -52.13 -11.13 3.02
C THR A 5 -51.31 -9.84 3.06
N THR A 6 -51.97 -8.78 3.50
CA THR A 6 -51.36 -7.58 4.10
C THR A 6 -50.73 -7.94 5.44
N ALA A 7 -49.53 -7.42 5.72
CA ALA A 7 -49.05 -7.22 7.08
C ALA A 7 -48.43 -5.82 7.18
N LEU A 8 -49.02 -4.98 8.04
CA LEU A 8 -48.48 -3.69 8.46
C LEU A 8 -47.58 -3.87 9.69
N ALA A 9 -46.63 -2.93 9.80
CA ALA A 9 -46.01 -2.39 11.00
C ALA A 9 -45.06 -3.29 11.83
N GLY A 10 -43.77 -3.00 11.64
CA GLY A 10 -42.73 -3.23 12.63
C GLY A 10 -41.57 -2.29 12.33
N ILE A 11 -41.68 -1.02 12.73
CA ILE A 11 -40.51 -0.13 12.77
C ILE A 11 -39.64 -0.67 13.90
N VAL A 12 -38.64 -1.48 13.55
CA VAL A 12 -37.47 -1.63 14.39
C VAL A 12 -36.54 -0.51 13.97
N LEU A 13 -36.30 0.45 14.88
CA LEU A 13 -35.11 1.29 14.82
C LEU A 13 -33.91 0.36 15.02
N ALA A 14 -33.53 -0.35 13.95
CA ALA A 14 -32.25 -1.02 13.89
C ALA A 14 -31.22 0.10 13.81
N GLY A 15 -30.68 0.48 14.96
CA GLY A 15 -29.45 1.26 15.00
C GLY A 15 -28.49 0.60 14.02
N VAL A 16 -28.10 1.34 12.99
CA VAL A 16 -27.08 0.87 12.06
C VAL A 16 -25.81 0.79 12.89
N VAL A 17 -25.56 -0.39 13.47
CA VAL A 17 -24.23 -0.75 13.91
C VAL A 17 -23.46 -0.86 12.60
N LEU A 18 -22.73 0.21 12.26
CA LEU A 18 -21.59 0.10 11.37
C LEU A 18 -20.61 -0.81 12.08
N VAL A 19 -20.82 -2.13 11.97
CA VAL A 19 -19.76 -3.10 12.20
C VAL A 19 -18.74 -2.75 11.16
N SER A 20 -17.75 -1.95 11.56
CA SER A 20 -16.51 -1.87 10.82
C SER A 20 -16.07 -3.32 10.69
N PRO A 21 -15.85 -3.86 9.47
CA PRO A 21 -15.33 -5.20 9.37
C PRO A 21 -14.11 -5.26 10.30
N PRO A 22 -13.92 -6.36 11.05
CA PRO A 22 -12.71 -6.53 11.84
C PRO A 22 -11.54 -6.16 10.93
N ALA A 23 -10.50 -5.54 11.50
CA ALA A 23 -9.28 -5.25 10.76
C ALA A 23 -8.61 -6.57 10.34
N GLU A 24 -9.26 -7.36 9.48
CA GLU A 24 -8.68 -8.40 8.67
C GLU A 24 -7.46 -7.78 8.05
N ALA A 25 -6.31 -8.37 8.37
CA ALA A 25 -4.99 -7.92 8.01
C ALA A 25 -5.00 -7.42 6.56
N ARG A 26 -5.13 -6.11 6.39
CA ARG A 26 -5.13 -5.51 5.07
C ARG A 26 -3.72 -5.74 4.57
N GLY A 27 -3.57 -6.66 3.62
CA GLY A 27 -2.28 -6.92 2.99
C GLY A 27 -1.66 -5.63 2.47
N ALA A 28 -0.36 -5.68 2.21
CA ALA A 28 0.40 -4.49 1.80
C ALA A 28 -0.30 -3.72 0.66
N ARG A 29 -0.24 -2.40 0.75
CA ARG A 29 -0.99 -1.48 -0.12
C ARG A 29 -0.03 -0.57 -0.88
N VAL A 30 -0.44 -0.18 -2.07
CA VAL A 30 0.28 0.80 -2.88
C VAL A 30 -0.70 1.88 -3.31
N LEU A 31 -0.27 3.14 -3.27
CA LEU A 31 -1.04 4.28 -3.73
C LEU A 31 -0.15 5.18 -4.56
N LEU A 32 -0.71 5.80 -5.59
CA LEU A 32 -0.05 6.88 -6.32
C LEU A 32 -1.00 8.05 -6.34
N ASP A 33 -0.68 9.06 -5.55
CA ASP A 33 -1.48 10.27 -5.46
C ASP A 33 -0.61 11.51 -5.63
N ASN A 34 -1.05 12.42 -6.51
CA ASN A 34 -0.33 13.64 -6.88
C ASN A 34 1.20 13.48 -7.08
N GLY A 35 1.62 12.33 -7.62
CA GLY A 35 3.02 11.98 -7.86
C GLY A 35 3.81 11.45 -6.67
N LYS A 36 3.19 11.29 -5.51
CA LYS A 36 3.72 10.55 -4.37
C LYS A 36 3.34 9.07 -4.48
N LEU A 37 4.35 8.21 -4.59
CA LEU A 37 4.16 6.76 -4.54
C LEU A 37 4.30 6.31 -3.08
N THR A 38 3.20 5.87 -2.47
CA THR A 38 3.19 5.35 -1.10
C THR A 38 3.07 3.84 -1.13
N VAL A 39 3.95 3.16 -0.40
CA VAL A 39 3.89 1.70 -0.17
C VAL A 39 3.75 1.48 1.33
N ILE A 40 2.70 0.77 1.73
CA ILE A 40 2.38 0.47 3.13
C ILE A 40 2.49 -1.04 3.29
N GLY A 41 3.39 -1.48 4.16
CA GLY A 41 3.54 -2.87 4.58
C GLY A 41 2.42 -3.33 5.51
N THR A 42 2.74 -4.30 6.35
CA THR A 42 1.85 -4.96 7.31
C THR A 42 2.48 -4.94 8.70
N ASP A 43 1.77 -5.41 9.73
CA ASP A 43 2.37 -5.57 11.07
C ASP A 43 3.25 -6.84 11.17
N SER A 44 3.81 -7.29 10.05
CA SER A 44 4.68 -8.47 9.92
C SER A 44 5.81 -8.13 8.96
N SER A 45 6.95 -8.82 9.10
CA SER A 45 8.11 -8.68 8.22
C SER A 45 7.75 -8.71 6.74
N ASN A 46 8.15 -7.67 6.02
CA ASN A 46 7.94 -7.52 4.58
C ASN A 46 9.25 -7.32 3.82
N THR A 47 9.33 -7.94 2.64
CA THR A 47 10.35 -7.60 1.63
C THR A 47 9.73 -6.68 0.58
N ILE A 48 10.02 -5.39 0.66
CA ILE A 48 9.50 -4.33 -0.22
C ILE A 48 10.56 -3.92 -1.22
N VAL A 49 10.29 -4.12 -2.52
CA VAL A 49 11.19 -3.74 -3.61
C VAL A 49 10.49 -2.82 -4.59
N ILE A 50 11.02 -1.60 -4.74
CA ILE A 50 10.54 -0.61 -5.71
C ILE A 50 11.58 -0.48 -6.82
N THR A 51 11.23 -0.92 -8.03
CA THR A 51 12.14 -0.91 -9.17
C THR A 51 11.72 0.13 -10.21
N ARG A 52 12.62 1.06 -10.56
CA ARG A 52 12.48 1.89 -11.76
C ARG A 52 12.96 1.12 -12.99
N ALA A 53 12.02 0.74 -13.85
CA ALA A 53 12.28 0.19 -15.17
C ALA A 53 12.00 1.24 -16.26
N LYS A 54 12.44 0.96 -17.50
CA LYS A 54 12.40 1.92 -18.62
C LYS A 54 11.03 2.57 -18.85
N LYS A 55 9.94 1.79 -18.74
CA LYS A 55 8.56 2.25 -18.99
C LYS A 55 7.67 2.29 -17.74
N ALA A 56 8.14 1.79 -16.59
CA ALA A 56 7.31 1.67 -15.39
C ALA A 56 8.13 1.67 -14.09
N VAL A 57 7.53 2.16 -13.00
CA VAL A 57 7.93 1.84 -11.63
C VAL A 57 7.13 0.63 -11.19
N LYS A 58 7.83 -0.42 -10.72
CA LYS A 58 7.24 -1.69 -10.27
C LYS A 58 7.40 -1.78 -8.75
N VAL A 59 6.34 -2.14 -8.05
CA VAL A 59 6.38 -2.45 -6.62
C VAL A 59 6.15 -3.94 -6.44
N LYS A 60 7.02 -4.58 -5.67
CA LYS A 60 6.83 -5.93 -5.15
C LYS A 60 6.86 -5.89 -3.64
N VAL A 61 5.96 -6.64 -3.02
CA VAL A 61 5.97 -6.93 -1.58
C VAL A 61 5.91 -8.44 -1.44
N ASP A 62 6.86 -9.03 -0.71
CA ASP A 62 7.00 -10.48 -0.50
C ASP A 62 7.01 -11.27 -1.81
N GLY A 63 7.77 -10.77 -2.78
CA GLY A 63 7.86 -11.32 -4.13
C GLY A 63 6.64 -11.08 -5.02
N LYS A 64 5.48 -10.72 -4.46
CA LYS A 64 4.22 -10.47 -5.17
C LYS A 64 4.19 -9.05 -5.72
N LYS A 65 3.85 -8.91 -7.00
CA LYS A 65 3.71 -7.60 -7.63
C LYS A 65 2.37 -6.97 -7.27
N ILE A 66 2.39 -5.82 -6.61
CA ILE A 66 1.17 -5.03 -6.34
C ILE A 66 0.90 -4.10 -7.54
N ARG A 67 -0.34 -4.09 -8.01
CA ARG A 67 -0.82 -3.24 -9.12
C ARG A 67 -1.93 -2.33 -8.62
N ILE A 68 -1.93 -1.08 -9.09
CA ILE A 68 -2.93 -0.06 -8.76
C ILE A 68 -3.68 0.42 -10.02
N GLY A 69 -3.96 -0.54 -10.93
CA GLY A 69 -4.50 -0.27 -12.27
C GLY A 69 -3.41 -0.17 -13.34
N LYS A 70 -3.34 0.97 -14.05
CA LYS A 70 -2.39 1.17 -15.15
C LYS A 70 -0.94 1.20 -14.64
N PRO A 71 0.06 0.85 -15.48
CA PRO A 71 1.47 0.92 -15.10
C PRO A 71 1.88 2.32 -14.62
N ILE A 72 2.56 2.38 -13.48
CA ILE A 72 3.07 3.63 -12.90
C ILE A 72 4.21 4.14 -13.77
N LYS A 73 4.01 5.22 -14.52
CA LYS A 73 5.06 5.76 -15.40
C LYS A 73 6.15 6.44 -14.56
N PRO A 74 7.46 6.26 -14.83
CA PRO A 74 8.53 6.87 -14.02
C PRO A 74 8.38 8.39 -13.88
N ARG A 75 8.00 9.09 -14.95
CA ARG A 75 7.78 10.56 -14.93
C ARG A 75 6.68 11.03 -13.97
N LYS A 76 5.77 10.14 -13.58
CA LYS A 76 4.66 10.44 -12.65
C LYS A 76 5.08 10.29 -11.19
N VAL A 77 6.19 9.63 -10.89
CA VAL A 77 6.69 9.50 -9.52
C VAL A 77 7.67 10.64 -9.23
N LYS A 78 7.30 11.49 -8.27
CA LYS A 78 8.04 12.69 -7.84
C LYS A 78 8.61 12.53 -6.44
N GLN A 79 8.03 11.65 -5.64
CA GLN A 79 8.52 11.25 -4.32
C GLN A 79 8.05 9.82 -4.03
N ILE A 80 8.82 9.12 -3.20
CA ILE A 80 8.47 7.79 -2.69
C ILE A 80 8.36 7.86 -1.17
N GLU A 81 7.35 7.20 -0.64
CA GLU A 81 7.21 6.93 0.79
C GLU A 81 7.00 5.44 0.99
N VAL A 82 7.75 4.85 1.91
CA VAL A 82 7.55 3.47 2.37
C VAL A 82 7.31 3.50 3.86
N GLN A 83 6.28 2.77 4.29
CA GLN A 83 5.94 2.53 5.69
C GLN A 83 5.96 1.00 5.90
N GLY A 84 7.02 0.48 6.51
CA GLY A 84 7.16 -0.95 6.82
C GLY A 84 6.11 -1.42 7.82
N ARG A 85 5.91 -0.61 8.87
CA ARG A 85 5.04 -0.83 10.04
C ARG A 85 5.73 -1.74 11.04
N GLY A 86 5.25 -2.95 11.30
CA GLY A 86 5.79 -3.80 12.35
C GLY A 86 6.54 -4.99 11.78
N GLY A 87 7.49 -5.53 12.54
CA GLY A 87 8.31 -6.67 12.13
C GLY A 87 9.64 -6.22 11.54
N ASN A 88 10.46 -7.18 11.12
CA ASN A 88 11.78 -6.89 10.52
C ASN A 88 11.61 -6.75 9.01
N ASP A 89 11.68 -5.54 8.49
CA ASP A 89 11.44 -5.23 7.09
C ASP A 89 12.73 -5.14 6.28
N THR A 90 12.64 -5.46 4.99
CA THR A 90 13.69 -5.19 4.01
C THR A 90 13.13 -4.31 2.91
N VAL A 91 13.59 -3.08 2.81
CA VAL A 91 13.12 -2.10 1.83
C VAL A 91 14.25 -1.73 0.88
N ARG A 92 14.05 -1.92 -0.42
CA ARG A 92 15.08 -1.62 -1.43
C ARG A 92 14.54 -0.83 -2.62
N LEU A 93 15.18 0.30 -2.90
CA LEU A 93 14.99 1.08 -4.11
C LEU A 93 15.98 0.63 -5.20
N VAL A 94 15.48 0.25 -6.38
CA VAL A 94 16.30 -0.34 -7.45
C VAL A 94 16.17 0.47 -8.75
N GLU A 95 17.29 1.01 -9.23
CA GLU A 95 17.35 1.99 -10.33
C GLU A 95 17.76 1.39 -11.68
N LYS A 96 17.11 0.29 -12.11
CA LYS A 96 17.51 -0.46 -13.32
C LYS A 96 17.54 0.34 -14.63
N ALA A 97 16.84 1.46 -14.71
CA ALA A 97 16.74 2.24 -15.95
C ALA A 97 16.91 3.75 -15.70
N GLY A 98 17.66 4.13 -14.66
CA GLY A 98 17.96 5.51 -14.25
C GLY A 98 17.36 5.88 -12.88
N PRO A 99 17.50 7.13 -12.43
CA PRO A 99 17.33 7.52 -11.02
C PRO A 99 15.87 7.55 -10.56
N LEU A 100 15.63 7.06 -9.34
CA LEU A 100 14.42 7.27 -8.57
C LEU A 100 14.45 8.67 -7.92
N PRO A 101 13.29 9.30 -7.68
CA PRO A 101 13.25 10.59 -7.00
C PRO A 101 13.59 10.45 -5.51
N LYS A 102 13.52 11.56 -4.78
CA LYS A 102 13.65 11.57 -3.31
C LYS A 102 12.70 10.57 -2.65
N ALA A 103 13.14 10.01 -1.52
CA ALA A 103 12.41 8.99 -0.80
C ALA A 103 12.43 9.21 0.72
N THR A 104 11.37 8.72 1.37
CA THR A 104 11.33 8.51 2.82
C THR A 104 11.04 7.04 3.04
N LEU A 105 11.94 6.33 3.69
CA LEU A 105 11.78 4.92 4.05
C LEU A 105 11.67 4.86 5.57
N ASN A 106 10.51 4.47 6.07
CA ASN A 106 10.27 4.24 7.49
C ASN A 106 10.09 2.73 7.68
N GLY A 107 11.00 2.08 8.40
CA GLY A 107 10.88 0.67 8.74
C GLY A 107 9.77 0.44 9.76
N GLY A 108 9.83 1.22 10.84
CA GLY A 108 8.90 1.12 11.97
C GLY A 108 9.53 0.29 13.09
N PRO A 109 8.74 -0.33 14.00
CA PRO A 109 9.31 -1.19 15.03
C PRO A 109 9.86 -2.50 14.45
N GLY A 110 11.15 -2.76 14.67
CA GLY A 110 11.81 -4.00 14.26
C GLY A 110 13.29 -3.77 13.93
N ASN A 111 13.95 -4.83 13.47
CA ASN A 111 15.29 -4.75 12.91
C ASN A 111 15.19 -4.64 11.38
N ASP A 112 15.19 -3.41 10.87
CA ASP A 112 14.93 -3.14 9.45
C ASP A 112 16.21 -2.92 8.64
N ASP A 113 16.21 -3.38 7.39
CA ASP A 113 17.23 -3.09 6.38
C ASP A 113 16.64 -2.18 5.30
N LEU A 114 17.04 -0.91 5.30
CA LEU A 114 16.51 0.13 4.42
C LEU A 114 17.58 0.65 3.46
N THR A 115 17.45 0.31 2.18
CA THR A 115 18.34 0.79 1.11
C THR A 115 17.63 1.81 0.21
N GLY A 116 18.11 3.05 0.26
CA GLY A 116 17.69 4.16 -0.61
C GLY A 116 18.15 4.06 -2.07
N GLY A 117 17.76 5.05 -2.88
CA GLY A 117 18.21 5.22 -4.26
C GLY A 117 19.18 6.40 -4.43
N SER A 118 19.43 6.81 -5.67
CA SER A 118 20.27 7.98 -5.99
C SER A 118 19.65 9.31 -5.57
N GLY A 119 18.31 9.39 -5.50
CA GLY A 119 17.61 10.55 -4.96
C GLY A 119 17.80 10.68 -3.45
N LYS A 120 17.82 11.94 -2.95
CA LYS A 120 17.91 12.21 -1.50
C LYS A 120 16.93 11.33 -0.72
N THR A 121 17.46 10.50 0.16
CA THR A 121 16.69 9.53 0.93
C THR A 121 16.81 9.84 2.42
N THR A 122 15.66 9.86 3.11
CA THR A 122 15.59 9.86 4.58
C THR A 122 15.20 8.46 5.04
N LEU A 123 15.94 7.92 6.01
CA LEU A 123 15.66 6.66 6.69
C LEU A 123 15.15 6.98 8.09
N ILE A 124 14.06 6.34 8.50
CA ILE A 124 13.37 6.53 9.79
C ILE A 124 13.18 5.16 10.44
#